data_AF-A0A533SNJ0-F1
#
_entry.id   AF-A0A533SNJ0-F1
#
_cell.length_a   1.000
_cell.length_b   1.000
_cell.length_c   1.000
_cell.angle_alpha   90.00
_cell.angle_beta   90.00
_cell.angle_gamma   90.00
#
_symmetry.space_group_name_H-M   'P 1'
#
loop_
_entity.id
_entity.type
_entity.pdbx_description
1 polymer ?
#
loop_
_entity_poly.entity_id
_entity_poly.type
_entity_poly.pdbx_seq_one_letter_code
_entity_poly.pdbx_strand_id
1 'polypeptide(L)'
;KNMDPDGNLSVMANSGATKGGFGPIAQLAGMRGLMADPAGRIIRLPIQSNFREGLTALEYFISTHGARKGLADTALRTADAGYLTRRLVDIAQDIIINEIDCGTEDGIYIRKSDDVAGQSLGTRLYGRLTAQRIVDPSTGEILAERDALLDHALIRKVVGTGIDTVKVRSPLTCELTHGICAKCYGMDLGRGKLVDMGSAVGTVAAQSIGEPGTQLTLRTFHTGGVAAGGDITTGLPRVEELFEARRMPKGEAVITRIEGTAHIIQSDRYSDQRSVRVDHSEMVSDAYDIPESWTISVADEGSVSLGDVIATAGEATITAQHTGRVRIDGRQVIVSYENRETEEYDIPTTSRLLIKDGDTVEAGQPLTEGSLNPHTVLRIKGRDACNMYLLTEIQQVYRAQGQNINDKHFEVIVRK
;
A
#
# COMPACT_ATOMS: atom_id res chain seq x y z
N LYS A 1 37.11 -2.35 -8.78
CA LYS A 1 37.95 -3.55 -8.50
C LYS A 1 39.46 -3.30 -8.64
N ASN A 2 39.91 -2.31 -9.44
CA ASN A 2 41.34 -1.99 -9.59
C ASN A 2 41.78 -0.75 -8.78
N MET A 3 40.95 -0.24 -7.86
CA MET A 3 41.33 0.87 -6.99
C MET A 3 41.98 0.31 -5.73
N ASP A 4 43.05 0.95 -5.28
CA ASP A 4 43.68 0.68 -3.99
C ASP A 4 42.63 0.84 -2.86
N PRO A 5 42.35 -0.21 -2.07
CA PRO A 5 41.39 -0.16 -0.97
C PRO A 5 41.68 0.94 0.05
N ASP A 6 42.97 1.23 0.29
CA ASP A 6 43.43 2.21 1.28
C ASP A 6 43.68 3.60 0.69
N GLY A 7 43.49 3.75 -0.63
CA GLY A 7 43.63 5.03 -1.31
C GLY A 7 42.57 6.04 -0.89
N ASN A 8 42.93 7.33 -0.86
CA ASN A 8 42.05 8.43 -0.42
C ASN A 8 40.65 8.39 -1.07
N LEU A 9 40.55 8.12 -2.38
CA LEU A 9 39.25 8.06 -3.07
C LEU A 9 38.41 6.85 -2.65
N SER A 10 39.04 5.70 -2.42
CA SER A 10 38.37 4.49 -1.92
C SER A 10 37.90 4.70 -0.49
N VAL A 11 38.73 5.31 0.37
CA VAL A 11 38.36 5.66 1.74
C VAL A 11 37.21 6.67 1.76
N MET A 12 37.25 7.72 0.92
CA MET A 12 36.16 8.69 0.81
C MET A 12 34.85 8.05 0.31
N ALA A 13 34.92 7.09 -0.61
CA ALA A 13 33.74 6.38 -1.09
C ALA A 13 33.18 5.38 -0.07
N ASN A 14 34.04 4.59 0.54
CA ASN A 14 33.66 3.54 1.50
C ASN A 14 33.19 4.13 2.84
N SER A 15 33.75 5.26 3.26
CA SER A 15 33.28 6.00 4.45
C SER A 15 31.93 6.69 4.26
N GLY A 16 31.41 6.74 3.02
CA GLY A 16 30.19 7.47 2.69
C GLY A 16 30.38 9.00 2.63
N ALA A 17 31.62 9.49 2.72
CA ALA A 17 31.92 10.91 2.61
C ALA A 17 31.67 11.45 1.19
N THR A 18 31.83 10.62 0.14
CA THR A 18 31.41 11.02 -1.21
C THR A 18 29.89 10.99 -1.35
N LYS A 19 29.31 12.14 -1.73
CA LYS A 19 27.91 12.20 -2.17
C LYS A 19 27.75 11.36 -3.44
N GLY A 20 27.25 10.14 -3.32
CA GLY A 20 27.02 9.22 -4.44
C GLY A 20 28.03 8.06 -4.54
N GLY A 21 28.85 7.83 -3.51
CA GLY A 21 29.73 6.65 -3.44
C GLY A 21 30.73 6.58 -4.59
N PHE A 22 30.68 5.49 -5.36
CA PHE A 22 31.56 5.26 -6.51
C PHE A 22 31.05 5.90 -7.81
N GLY A 23 29.82 6.39 -7.88
CA GLY A 23 29.25 7.00 -9.09
C GLY A 23 30.05 8.21 -9.60
N PRO A 24 30.31 9.23 -8.76
CA PRO A 24 31.16 10.36 -9.12
C PRO A 24 32.59 9.96 -9.50
N ILE A 25 33.15 8.95 -8.82
CA ILE A 25 34.50 8.44 -9.11
C ILE A 25 34.55 7.80 -10.49
N ALA A 26 33.50 7.06 -10.88
CA ALA A 26 33.37 6.49 -12.20
C ALA A 26 33.35 7.58 -13.29
N GLN A 27 32.73 8.74 -13.06
CA GLN A 27 32.77 9.85 -14.02
C GLN A 27 34.12 10.58 -14.06
N LEU A 28 34.85 10.58 -12.94
CA LEU A 28 36.17 11.24 -12.85
C LEU A 28 37.26 10.46 -13.58
N ALA A 29 37.28 9.14 -13.42
CA ALA A 29 38.39 8.28 -13.87
C ALA A 29 37.97 7.16 -14.85
N GLY A 30 36.67 6.93 -15.04
CA GLY A 30 36.12 6.01 -16.03
C GLY A 30 35.23 6.76 -17.02
N MET A 31 34.66 6.05 -17.99
CA MET A 31 33.80 6.70 -18.99
C MET A 31 32.58 7.36 -18.34
N ARG A 32 32.24 8.56 -18.80
CA ARG A 32 31.04 9.25 -18.31
C ARG A 32 29.74 8.55 -18.77
N GLY A 33 29.77 7.90 -19.94
CA GLY A 33 28.71 7.00 -20.38
C GLY A 33 27.59 7.67 -21.17
N LEU A 34 26.41 7.08 -21.11
CA LEU A 34 25.23 7.48 -21.87
C LEU A 34 24.55 8.69 -21.23
N MET A 35 24.04 9.60 -22.06
CA MET A 35 23.32 10.80 -21.63
C MET A 35 21.85 10.75 -22.05
N ALA A 36 20.97 11.39 -21.29
CA ALA A 36 19.57 11.58 -21.67
C ALA A 36 19.37 12.91 -22.45
N ASP A 37 18.51 12.88 -23.46
CA ASP A 37 17.99 14.08 -24.12
C ASP A 37 16.94 14.79 -23.22
N PRO A 38 16.50 16.01 -23.56
CA PRO A 38 15.49 16.71 -22.76
C PRO A 38 14.11 16.02 -22.70
N ALA A 39 13.86 15.06 -23.58
CA ALA A 39 12.66 14.22 -23.59
C ALA A 39 12.83 12.92 -22.76
N GLY A 40 13.99 12.72 -22.11
CA GLY A 40 14.29 11.54 -21.30
C GLY A 40 14.80 10.33 -22.09
N ARG A 41 14.98 10.44 -23.41
CA ARG A 41 15.47 9.34 -24.23
C ARG A 41 16.99 9.27 -24.17
N ILE A 42 17.53 8.06 -24.16
CA ILE A 42 18.97 7.84 -24.14
C ILE A 42 19.56 8.22 -25.52
N ILE A 43 20.53 9.13 -25.51
CA ILE A 43 21.31 9.52 -26.68
C ILE A 43 22.25 8.36 -27.02
N ARG A 44 22.17 7.86 -28.26
CA ARG A 44 22.91 6.67 -28.70
C ARG A 44 24.43 6.87 -28.72
N LEU A 45 24.92 8.11 -28.78
CA LEU A 45 26.34 8.43 -28.77
C LEU A 45 26.83 8.61 -27.31
N PRO A 46 27.58 7.64 -26.74
CA PRO A 46 28.10 7.76 -25.38
C PRO A 46 29.27 8.73 -25.32
N ILE A 47 29.47 9.32 -24.14
CA ILE A 47 30.69 10.05 -23.80
C ILE A 47 31.72 9.03 -23.31
N GLN A 48 32.77 8.84 -24.11
CA GLN A 48 33.82 7.86 -23.82
C GLN A 48 34.87 8.46 -22.87
N SER A 49 35.14 9.76 -23.02
CA SER A 49 36.10 10.49 -22.21
C SER A 49 35.64 10.64 -20.76
N ASN A 50 36.60 10.87 -19.87
CA ASN A 50 36.37 11.12 -18.44
C ASN A 50 36.80 12.55 -18.05
N PHE A 51 36.46 13.01 -16.84
CA PHE A 51 36.82 14.37 -16.43
C PHE A 51 38.32 14.60 -16.27
N ARG A 52 39.11 13.55 -16.01
CA ARG A 52 40.57 13.64 -15.92
C ARG A 52 41.21 13.84 -17.30
N GLU A 53 40.69 13.17 -18.32
CA GLU A 53 41.13 13.27 -19.72
C GLU A 53 40.63 14.55 -20.41
N GLY A 54 39.50 15.07 -19.94
CA GLY A 54 38.80 16.20 -20.53
C GLY A 54 37.74 15.75 -21.54
N LEU A 55 36.80 16.64 -21.84
CA LEU A 55 35.71 16.38 -22.78
C LEU A 55 35.93 17.15 -24.08
N THR A 56 35.63 16.52 -25.21
CA THR A 56 35.55 17.25 -26.49
C THR A 56 34.38 18.23 -26.48
N ALA A 57 34.40 19.22 -27.39
CA ALA A 57 33.30 20.19 -27.50
C ALA A 57 31.93 19.51 -27.72
N LEU A 58 31.89 18.43 -28.52
CA LEU A 58 30.67 17.68 -28.78
C LEU A 58 30.19 16.90 -27.55
N GLU A 59 31.09 16.20 -26.85
CA GLU A 59 30.75 15.46 -25.62
C GLU A 59 30.26 16.41 -24.52
N TYR A 60 30.92 17.55 -24.36
CA TYR A 60 30.49 18.57 -23.43
C TYR A 60 29.07 19.07 -23.80
N PHE A 61 28.84 19.43 -25.06
CA PHE A 61 27.53 19.87 -25.55
C PHE A 61 26.42 18.82 -25.33
N ILE A 62 26.69 17.54 -25.60
CA ILE A 62 25.75 16.44 -25.32
C ILE A 62 25.42 16.39 -23.81
N SER A 63 26.42 16.49 -22.94
CA SER A 63 26.23 16.47 -21.49
C SER A 63 25.36 17.64 -20.97
N THR A 64 25.40 18.80 -21.65
CA THR A 64 24.60 19.97 -21.24
C THR A 64 23.09 19.77 -21.34
N HIS A 65 22.61 18.89 -22.22
CA HIS A 65 21.17 18.69 -22.40
C HIS A 65 20.52 18.12 -21.15
N GLY A 66 21.06 16.98 -20.68
CA GLY A 66 20.61 16.34 -19.45
C GLY A 66 20.83 17.22 -18.22
N ALA A 67 21.97 17.91 -18.13
CA ALA A 67 22.26 18.82 -17.02
C ALA A 67 21.28 20.00 -16.95
N ARG A 68 20.99 20.66 -18.08
CA ARG A 68 20.04 21.78 -18.14
C ARG A 68 18.62 21.33 -17.83
N LYS A 69 18.20 20.17 -18.34
CA LYS A 69 16.90 19.57 -18.02
C LYS A 69 16.77 19.29 -16.52
N GLY A 70 17.79 18.66 -15.92
CA GLY A 70 17.83 18.39 -14.48
C GLY A 70 17.74 19.67 -13.64
N LEU A 71 18.52 20.71 -13.97
CA LEU A 71 18.47 21.99 -13.27
C LEU A 71 17.10 22.70 -13.41
N ALA A 72 16.53 22.70 -14.61
CA ALA A 72 15.21 23.29 -14.85
C ALA A 72 14.10 22.56 -14.10
N ASP A 73 14.10 21.22 -14.13
CA ASP A 73 13.11 20.42 -13.41
C ASP A 73 13.28 20.55 -11.90
N THR A 74 14.51 20.64 -11.40
CA THR A 74 14.78 20.93 -9.98
C THR A 74 14.17 22.26 -9.57
N ALA A 75 14.38 23.32 -10.35
CA ALA A 75 13.87 24.66 -10.06
C ALA A 75 12.34 24.71 -10.09
N LEU A 76 11.69 24.04 -11.05
CA LEU A 76 10.24 24.01 -11.18
C LEU A 76 9.57 23.15 -10.11
N ARG A 77 10.02 21.89 -9.94
CA ARG A 77 9.35 20.91 -9.07
C ARG A 77 9.55 21.17 -7.59
N THR A 78 10.55 21.96 -7.21
CA THR A 78 10.70 22.41 -5.81
C THR A 78 9.48 23.20 -5.35
N ALA A 79 8.85 23.97 -6.25
CA ALA A 79 7.63 24.71 -5.94
C ALA A 79 6.45 23.76 -5.67
N ASP A 80 6.31 22.69 -6.47
CA ASP A 80 5.25 21.68 -6.30
C ASP A 80 5.38 20.97 -4.94
N ALA A 81 6.60 20.56 -4.56
CA ALA A 81 6.87 19.94 -3.25
C ALA A 81 6.57 20.88 -2.07
N GLY A 82 6.94 22.16 -2.19
CA GLY A 82 6.62 23.17 -1.20
C GLY A 82 5.10 23.42 -1.10
N TYR A 83 4.41 23.42 -2.24
CA TYR A 83 2.95 23.54 -2.29
C TYR A 83 2.23 22.34 -1.67
N LEU A 84 2.70 21.12 -1.92
CA LEU A 84 2.22 19.91 -1.24
C LEU A 84 2.39 20.03 0.27
N THR A 85 3.56 20.46 0.74
CA THR A 85 3.85 20.65 2.17
C THR A 85 2.86 21.64 2.80
N ARG A 86 2.62 22.78 2.13
CA ARG A 86 1.63 23.77 2.59
C ARG A 86 0.24 23.14 2.74
N ARG A 87 -0.21 22.37 1.75
CA ARG A 87 -1.51 21.69 1.78
C ARG A 87 -1.61 20.64 2.87
N LEU A 88 -0.55 19.86 3.09
CA LEU A 88 -0.49 18.90 4.18
C LEU A 88 -0.64 19.59 5.54
N VAL A 89 0.03 20.73 5.74
CA VAL A 89 -0.13 21.54 6.95
C VAL A 89 -1.55 22.10 7.07
N ASP A 90 -2.12 22.68 6.00
CA ASP A 90 -3.46 23.25 6.01
C ASP A 90 -4.53 22.22 6.43
N ILE A 91 -4.37 20.96 6.01
CA ILE A 91 -5.29 19.85 6.35
C ILE A 91 -5.03 19.29 7.75
N ALA A 92 -3.77 19.22 8.19
CA ALA A 92 -3.39 18.53 9.42
C ALA A 92 -3.24 19.46 10.63
N GLN A 93 -3.28 20.78 10.49
CA GLN A 93 -3.00 21.73 11.58
C GLN A 93 -3.92 21.62 12.80
N ASP A 94 -5.15 21.11 12.63
CA ASP A 94 -6.11 20.92 13.72
C ASP A 94 -5.91 19.58 14.45
N ILE A 95 -4.96 18.76 14.00
CA ILE A 95 -4.60 17.50 14.64
C ILE A 95 -3.58 17.78 15.75
N ILE A 96 -4.11 18.02 16.95
CA ILE A 96 -3.36 18.19 18.18
C ILE A 96 -3.65 17.05 19.17
N ILE A 97 -2.77 16.86 20.15
CA ILE A 97 -3.02 15.91 21.25
C ILE A 97 -4.00 16.54 22.25
N ASN A 98 -5.24 16.09 22.23
CA ASN A 98 -6.32 16.66 23.06
C ASN A 98 -6.59 15.88 24.34
N GLU A 99 -6.26 14.60 24.37
CA GLU A 99 -6.56 13.73 25.49
C GLU A 99 -5.46 12.66 25.65
N ILE A 100 -5.35 12.07 26.84
CA ILE A 100 -4.37 11.00 27.08
C ILE A 100 -4.84 9.72 26.39
N ASP A 101 -6.12 9.37 26.54
CA ASP A 101 -6.69 8.11 26.05
C ASP A 101 -8.11 8.36 25.53
N CYS A 102 -8.41 7.92 24.31
CA CYS A 102 -9.76 7.96 23.75
C CYS A 102 -10.64 6.78 24.16
N GLY A 103 -10.10 5.79 24.88
CA GLY A 103 -10.84 4.61 25.33
C GLY A 103 -10.97 3.48 24.31
N THR A 104 -10.61 3.70 23.04
CA THR A 104 -10.75 2.69 21.99
C THR A 104 -10.01 1.38 22.32
N GLU A 105 -10.68 0.25 22.10
CA GLU A 105 -10.08 -1.09 22.13
C GLU A 105 -9.60 -1.52 20.74
N ASP A 106 -9.84 -0.68 19.75
CA ASP A 106 -9.45 -0.96 18.38
C ASP A 106 -8.02 -0.50 18.06
N GLY A 107 -7.46 -1.10 17.01
CA GLY A 107 -6.08 -0.92 16.63
C GLY A 107 -5.77 -1.62 15.32
N ILE A 108 -4.61 -1.29 14.77
CA ILE A 108 -4.16 -1.88 13.51
C ILE A 108 -3.30 -3.11 13.79
N TYR A 109 -3.41 -4.11 12.92
CA TYR A 109 -2.50 -5.25 12.93
C TYR A 109 -1.28 -4.92 12.09
N ILE A 110 -0.10 -4.91 12.71
CA ILE A 110 1.16 -4.86 12.00
C ILE A 110 1.67 -6.29 11.88
N ARG A 111 1.77 -6.80 10.65
CA ARG A 111 2.23 -8.16 10.38
C ARG A 111 3.64 -8.15 9.81
N LYS A 112 4.39 -9.20 10.10
CA LYS A 112 5.72 -9.45 9.53
C LYS A 112 5.65 -9.79 8.04
N SER A 113 4.53 -10.34 7.58
CA SER A 113 4.25 -10.63 6.17
C SER A 113 4.03 -9.39 5.32
N ASP A 114 3.70 -8.25 5.93
CA ASP A 114 3.38 -7.03 5.20
C ASP A 114 4.67 -6.39 4.66
N ASP A 115 4.85 -6.39 3.34
CA ASP A 115 5.98 -5.71 2.70
C ASP A 115 5.72 -4.19 2.58
N VAL A 116 5.91 -3.50 3.69
CA VAL A 116 5.88 -2.03 3.74
C VAL A 116 7.27 -1.50 3.42
N ALA A 117 7.64 -1.63 2.14
CA ALA A 117 8.90 -1.17 1.58
C ALA A 117 10.14 -1.77 2.28
N GLY A 118 10.10 -3.06 2.63
CA GLY A 118 11.19 -3.77 3.30
C GLY A 118 11.47 -3.30 4.73
N GLN A 119 10.49 -2.73 5.44
CA GLN A 119 10.65 -2.37 6.85
C GLN A 119 10.55 -3.62 7.73
N SER A 120 11.45 -3.74 8.71
CA SER A 120 11.33 -4.79 9.72
C SER A 120 10.14 -4.52 10.63
N LEU A 121 9.52 -5.60 11.14
CA LEU A 121 8.44 -5.50 12.13
C LEU A 121 8.83 -4.60 13.31
N GLY A 122 10.05 -4.75 13.83
CA GLY A 122 10.55 -3.94 14.95
C GLY A 122 10.65 -2.44 14.65
N THR A 123 11.01 -2.06 13.43
CA THR A 123 11.06 -0.64 13.01
C THR A 123 9.67 -0.02 13.00
N ARG A 124 8.65 -0.75 12.51
CA ARG A 124 7.26 -0.27 12.42
C ARG A 124 6.56 -0.18 13.78
N LEU A 125 6.93 -1.07 14.70
CA LEU A 125 6.41 -1.12 16.07
C LEU A 125 7.00 -0.02 16.98
N TYR A 126 8.18 0.50 16.65
CA TYR A 126 8.89 1.45 17.49
C TYR A 126 8.08 2.71 17.82
N GLY A 127 7.95 2.97 19.13
CA GLY A 127 7.28 4.15 19.65
C GLY A 127 5.76 4.11 19.57
N ARG A 128 5.14 2.94 19.37
CA ARG A 128 3.68 2.72 19.46
C ARG A 128 3.29 2.11 20.79
N LEU A 129 1.99 2.12 21.10
CA LEU A 129 1.43 1.40 22.23
C LEU A 129 0.69 0.15 21.75
N THR A 130 0.72 -0.90 22.56
CA THR A 130 -0.04 -2.14 22.32
C THR A 130 -1.54 -1.92 22.52
N ALA A 131 -2.37 -2.38 21.57
CA ALA A 131 -3.82 -2.35 21.72
C ALA A 131 -4.34 -3.55 22.52
N GLN A 132 -3.60 -4.67 22.49
CA GLN A 132 -3.89 -5.91 23.20
C GLN A 132 -2.62 -6.45 23.87
N ARG A 133 -2.80 -7.37 24.82
CA ARG A 133 -1.68 -8.07 25.45
C ARG A 133 -0.90 -8.87 24.42
N ILE A 134 0.42 -8.77 24.46
CA ILE A 134 1.30 -9.62 23.66
C ILE A 134 1.70 -10.80 24.52
N VAL A 135 1.33 -12.01 24.08
CA VAL A 135 1.63 -13.26 24.76
C VAL A 135 2.64 -14.03 23.92
N ASP A 136 3.63 -14.62 24.58
CA ASP A 136 4.56 -15.55 23.94
C ASP A 136 3.81 -16.86 23.59
N PRO A 137 3.75 -17.26 22.29
CA PRO A 137 3.08 -18.49 21.88
C PRO A 137 3.67 -19.77 22.50
N SER A 138 4.96 -19.74 22.86
CA SER A 138 5.68 -20.93 23.32
C SER A 138 5.60 -21.12 24.83
N THR A 139 5.69 -20.03 25.59
CA THR A 139 5.75 -20.06 27.07
C THR A 139 4.43 -19.68 27.72
N GLY A 140 3.53 -18.98 27.01
CA GLY A 140 2.32 -18.40 27.57
C GLY A 140 2.56 -17.17 28.46
N GLU A 141 3.80 -16.68 28.55
CA GLU A 141 4.14 -15.49 29.32
C GLU A 141 3.62 -14.22 28.64
N ILE A 142 3.10 -13.28 29.43
CA ILE A 142 2.70 -11.95 28.94
C ILE A 142 3.95 -11.10 28.75
N LEU A 143 4.35 -10.89 27.49
CA LEU A 143 5.51 -10.06 27.14
C LEU A 143 5.23 -8.57 27.30
N ALA A 144 4.01 -8.15 26.99
CA ALA A 144 3.57 -6.76 27.08
C ALA A 144 2.09 -6.69 27.46
N GLU A 145 1.77 -5.86 28.46
CA GLU A 145 0.39 -5.52 28.80
C GLU A 145 -0.25 -4.62 27.72
N ARG A 146 -1.57 -4.41 27.80
CA ARG A 146 -2.25 -3.38 26.99
C ARG A 146 -1.72 -1.99 27.36
N ASP A 147 -1.64 -1.10 26.37
CA ASP A 147 -1.09 0.25 26.49
C ASP A 147 0.42 0.30 26.86
N ALA A 148 1.13 -0.81 26.73
CA ALA A 148 2.58 -0.84 26.93
C ALA A 148 3.28 -0.11 25.77
N LEU A 149 4.20 0.78 26.11
CA LEU A 149 5.01 1.50 25.14
C LEU A 149 6.08 0.56 24.54
N LEU A 150 6.09 0.45 23.22
CA LEU A 150 7.04 -0.37 22.47
C LEU A 150 8.36 0.38 22.28
N ASP A 151 9.26 0.22 23.25
CA ASP A 151 10.63 0.69 23.20
C ASP A 151 11.58 -0.36 22.58
N HIS A 152 12.86 -0.01 22.42
CA HIS A 152 13.86 -0.94 21.89
C HIS A 152 14.04 -2.21 22.72
N ALA A 153 13.82 -2.17 24.04
CA ALA A 153 13.99 -3.33 24.90
C ALA A 153 12.84 -4.33 24.71
N LEU A 154 11.60 -3.84 24.72
CA LEU A 154 10.40 -4.63 24.53
C LEU A 154 10.33 -5.21 23.12
N ILE A 155 10.68 -4.41 22.10
CA ILE A 155 10.70 -4.88 20.71
C ILE A 155 11.69 -6.02 20.50
N ARG A 156 12.88 -5.96 21.13
CA ARG A 156 13.84 -7.08 21.05
C ARG A 156 13.28 -8.37 21.65
N LYS A 157 12.48 -8.29 22.72
CA LYS A 157 11.80 -9.45 23.30
C LYS A 157 10.72 -9.98 22.33
N VAL A 158 9.84 -9.11 21.84
CA VAL A 158 8.73 -9.47 20.94
C VAL A 158 9.23 -10.07 19.62
N VAL A 159 10.27 -9.49 19.02
CA VAL A 159 10.86 -10.01 17.78
C VAL A 159 11.63 -11.31 18.05
N GLY A 160 12.25 -11.45 19.22
CA GLY A 160 13.00 -12.64 19.63
C GLY A 160 12.13 -13.89 19.82
N THR A 161 10.85 -13.74 20.18
CA THR A 161 9.91 -14.85 20.33
C THR A 161 9.28 -15.32 19.01
N GLY A 162 9.54 -14.62 17.90
CA GLY A 162 9.03 -15.00 16.59
C GLY A 162 7.55 -14.68 16.35
N ILE A 163 6.99 -13.69 17.05
CA ILE A 163 5.61 -13.25 16.85
C ILE A 163 5.47 -12.58 15.47
N ASP A 164 4.52 -13.06 14.68
CA ASP A 164 4.29 -12.57 13.31
C ASP A 164 3.31 -11.40 13.24
N THR A 165 2.41 -11.25 14.21
CA THR A 165 1.37 -10.22 14.19
C THR A 165 1.24 -9.54 15.55
N VAL A 166 1.17 -8.20 15.54
CA VAL A 166 0.99 -7.41 16.76
C VAL A 166 -0.11 -6.37 16.52
N LYS A 167 -1.12 -6.35 17.40
CA LYS A 167 -2.17 -5.32 17.40
C LYS A 167 -1.69 -4.10 18.18
N VAL A 168 -1.54 -2.97 17.50
CA VAL A 168 -1.08 -1.70 18.08
C VAL A 168 -2.13 -0.61 17.93
N ARG A 169 -2.08 0.37 18.83
CA ARG A 169 -2.89 1.58 18.70
C ARG A 169 -2.36 2.41 17.53
N SER A 170 -3.26 3.12 16.87
CA SER A 170 -2.96 3.96 15.72
C SER A 170 -3.77 5.26 15.77
N PRO A 171 -3.25 6.36 15.22
CA PRO A 171 -4.05 7.52 14.83
C PRO A 171 -5.32 7.17 14.04
N LEU A 172 -5.28 6.17 13.14
CA LEU A 172 -6.41 5.82 12.26
C LEU A 172 -7.64 5.32 13.02
N THR A 173 -7.42 4.61 14.13
CA THR A 173 -8.48 4.01 14.98
C THR A 173 -8.83 4.90 16.17
N CYS A 174 -8.30 6.13 16.25
CA CYS A 174 -8.60 7.04 17.34
C CYS A 174 -10.02 7.60 17.24
N GLU A 175 -10.82 7.37 18.28
CA GLU A 175 -12.24 7.76 18.35
C GLU A 175 -12.49 9.23 18.74
N LEU A 176 -11.45 10.01 19.07
CA LEU A 176 -11.64 11.46 19.32
C LEU A 176 -12.21 12.17 18.10
N THR A 177 -13.20 13.03 18.31
CA THR A 177 -13.82 13.85 17.26
C THR A 177 -12.87 14.91 16.70
N HIS A 178 -12.08 15.55 17.59
CA HIS A 178 -11.07 16.54 17.23
C HIS A 178 -9.72 16.13 17.82
N GLY A 179 -8.66 16.19 17.01
CA GLY A 179 -7.33 15.79 17.44
C GLY A 179 -7.17 14.28 17.64
N ILE A 180 -6.07 13.87 18.28
CA ILE A 180 -5.72 12.46 18.56
C ILE A 180 -5.41 12.32 20.05
N CYS A 181 -5.64 11.16 20.64
CA CYS A 181 -5.16 10.90 21.99
C CYS A 181 -3.67 10.54 22.00
N ALA A 182 -3.00 10.80 23.14
CA ALA A 182 -1.58 10.53 23.33
C ALA A 182 -1.26 9.03 23.17
N LYS A 183 -2.13 8.13 23.66
CA LYS A 183 -1.92 6.69 23.54
C LYS A 183 -2.03 6.14 22.11
N CYS A 184 -2.92 6.70 21.27
CA CYS A 184 -3.02 6.31 19.87
C CYS A 184 -1.83 6.78 19.02
N TYR A 185 -1.24 7.94 19.36
CA TYR A 185 -0.05 8.45 18.68
C TYR A 185 1.26 7.81 19.19
N GLY A 186 1.35 7.61 20.51
CA GLY A 186 2.47 7.03 21.23
C GLY A 186 3.62 8.00 21.46
N MET A 187 4.83 7.54 21.17
CA MET A 187 6.07 8.30 21.39
C MET A 187 6.24 9.43 20.39
N ASP A 188 6.64 10.60 20.89
CA ASP A 188 7.24 11.68 20.10
C ASP A 188 8.66 11.26 19.70
N LEU A 189 8.86 11.05 18.40
CA LEU A 189 10.13 10.59 17.84
C LEU A 189 11.26 11.62 17.95
N GLY A 190 10.95 12.91 18.14
CA GLY A 190 11.95 13.95 18.35
C GLY A 190 12.47 13.99 19.79
N ARG A 191 11.61 13.69 20.77
CA ARG A 191 11.95 13.73 22.20
C ARG A 191 12.26 12.35 22.82
N GLY A 192 11.83 11.27 22.18
CA GLY A 192 11.98 9.90 22.68
C GLY A 192 11.12 9.58 23.90
N LYS A 193 10.05 10.36 24.15
CA LYS A 193 9.11 10.18 25.26
C LYS A 193 7.68 10.12 24.73
N LEU A 194 6.73 9.72 25.56
CA LEU A 194 5.31 9.81 25.21
C LEU A 194 4.97 11.25 24.83
N VAL A 195 4.12 11.43 23.81
CA VAL A 195 3.75 12.75 23.32
C VAL A 195 3.02 13.56 24.41
N ASP A 196 3.38 14.85 24.53
CA ASP A 196 2.78 15.75 25.50
C ASP A 196 1.41 16.24 25.03
N MET A 197 0.52 16.51 25.99
CA MET A 197 -0.76 17.17 25.75
C MET A 197 -0.58 18.53 25.07
N GLY A 198 -1.42 18.83 24.09
CA GLY A 198 -1.33 20.06 23.27
C GLY A 198 -0.29 20.01 22.15
N SER A 199 0.43 18.90 21.97
CA SER A 199 1.41 18.77 20.89
C SER A 199 0.73 18.80 19.51
N ALA A 200 1.24 19.64 18.60
CA ALA A 200 0.76 19.77 17.23
C ALA A 200 1.28 18.66 16.30
N VAL A 201 0.85 17.43 16.55
CA VAL A 201 1.33 16.23 15.84
C VAL A 201 0.99 16.24 14.34
N GLY A 202 -0.07 16.92 13.93
CA GLY A 202 -0.42 17.10 12.53
C GLY A 202 0.59 17.94 11.76
N THR A 203 1.00 19.08 12.31
CA THR A 203 2.05 19.92 11.71
C THR A 203 3.38 19.16 11.64
N VAL A 204 3.73 18.42 12.71
CA VAL A 204 4.94 17.57 12.71
C VAL A 204 4.86 16.51 11.61
N ALA A 205 3.73 15.80 11.49
CA ALA A 205 3.55 14.81 10.43
C ALA A 205 3.65 15.40 9.02
N ALA A 206 3.00 16.55 8.78
CA ALA A 206 3.07 17.24 7.51
C ALA A 206 4.50 17.66 7.15
N GLN A 207 5.27 18.17 8.11
CA GLN A 207 6.69 18.52 7.90
C GLN A 207 7.57 17.29 7.68
N SER A 208 7.35 16.21 8.44
CA SER A 208 8.08 14.95 8.28
C SER A 208 7.85 14.28 6.93
N ILE A 209 6.78 14.62 6.22
CA ILE A 209 6.48 14.15 4.85
C ILE A 209 6.97 15.17 3.81
N GLY A 210 6.72 16.45 4.05
CA GLY A 210 6.97 17.54 3.11
C GLY A 210 8.44 17.91 2.93
N GLU A 211 9.23 17.97 4.01
CA GLU A 211 10.67 18.28 3.92
C GLU A 211 11.41 17.20 3.12
N PRO A 212 11.24 15.90 3.41
CA PRO A 212 11.86 14.87 2.59
C PRO A 212 11.33 14.90 1.16
N GLY A 213 10.03 15.20 0.95
CA GLY A 213 9.42 15.34 -0.38
C GLY A 213 10.10 16.41 -1.24
N THR A 214 10.41 17.56 -0.64
CA THR A 214 11.20 18.63 -1.29
C THR A 214 12.64 18.20 -1.53
N GLN A 215 13.21 17.42 -0.63
CA GLN A 215 14.54 16.84 -0.82
C GLN A 215 14.57 15.81 -1.96
N LEU A 216 13.48 15.08 -2.20
CA LEU A 216 13.37 14.14 -3.33
C LEU A 216 13.51 14.86 -4.66
N THR A 217 12.84 16.00 -4.83
CA THR A 217 12.92 16.81 -6.06
C THR A 217 14.30 17.43 -6.27
N LEU A 218 15.07 17.64 -5.21
CA LEU A 218 16.45 18.13 -5.32
C LEU A 218 17.44 17.00 -5.64
N ARG A 219 17.35 15.84 -4.98
CA ARG A 219 18.39 14.78 -5.11
C ARG A 219 18.31 13.98 -6.41
N THR A 220 17.12 13.72 -6.94
CA THR A 220 16.92 12.79 -8.08
C THR A 220 17.43 13.32 -9.41
N PHE A 221 17.56 14.64 -9.59
CA PHE A 221 17.81 15.26 -10.90
C PHE A 221 19.24 15.80 -11.08
N HIS A 222 20.13 15.58 -10.11
CA HIS A 222 21.52 16.05 -10.16
C HIS A 222 22.54 14.99 -10.59
N THR A 223 22.11 13.87 -11.19
CA THR A 223 23.00 12.83 -11.74
C THR A 223 23.83 13.28 -12.95
N GLY A 224 23.77 14.57 -13.33
CA GLY A 224 24.64 15.16 -14.34
C GLY A 224 24.37 14.66 -15.76
N GLY A 225 23.13 14.22 -16.01
CA GLY A 225 22.66 13.76 -17.32
C GLY A 225 22.94 12.29 -17.64
N VAL A 226 23.68 11.57 -16.78
CA VAL A 226 24.01 10.16 -16.99
C VAL A 226 22.75 9.30 -16.84
N ALA A 227 22.52 8.43 -17.83
CA ALA A 227 21.41 7.47 -17.82
C ALA A 227 21.65 6.40 -16.74
N ALA A 228 21.26 6.70 -15.50
CA ALA A 228 21.08 5.68 -14.46
C ALA A 228 19.77 4.95 -14.73
N GLY A 229 19.83 3.62 -14.78
CA GLY A 229 18.69 2.77 -15.11
C GLY A 229 17.55 2.89 -14.09
N GLY A 230 16.32 2.96 -14.62
CA GLY A 230 15.08 3.11 -13.87
C GLY A 230 14.43 4.45 -14.19
N ASP A 231 13.28 4.40 -14.85
CA ASP A 231 12.43 5.56 -15.09
C ASP A 231 11.82 6.01 -13.73
N ILE A 232 12.53 6.87 -13.00
CA ILE A 232 12.14 7.42 -11.68
C ILE A 232 11.05 8.50 -11.84
N THR A 233 10.30 8.52 -12.95
CA THR A 233 9.26 9.53 -13.21
C THR A 233 8.11 9.56 -12.18
N THR A 234 8.08 8.67 -11.19
CA THR A 234 6.98 8.42 -10.24
C THR A 234 7.28 8.75 -8.77
N GLY A 235 8.23 9.63 -8.46
CA GLY A 235 8.48 10.04 -7.06
C GLY A 235 7.37 10.92 -6.48
N LEU A 236 7.63 12.22 -6.40
CA LEU A 236 6.67 13.18 -5.86
C LEU A 236 5.31 13.22 -6.59
N PRO A 237 5.21 13.18 -7.94
CA PRO A 237 3.91 13.21 -8.60
C PRO A 237 2.99 12.04 -8.22
N ARG A 238 3.57 10.88 -7.88
CA ARG A 238 2.80 9.72 -7.41
C ARG A 238 2.35 9.94 -5.96
N VAL A 239 3.21 10.49 -5.11
CA VAL A 239 2.85 10.85 -3.73
C VAL A 239 1.73 11.90 -3.71
N GLU A 240 1.80 12.91 -4.58
CA GLU A 240 0.73 13.88 -4.78
C GLU A 240 -0.57 13.22 -5.26
N GLU A 241 -0.49 12.35 -6.26
CA GLU A 241 -1.65 11.61 -6.78
C GLU A 241 -2.34 10.77 -5.70
N LEU A 242 -1.55 10.12 -4.83
CA LEU A 242 -2.03 9.31 -3.71
C LEU A 242 -2.67 10.16 -2.60
N PHE A 243 -2.02 11.26 -2.17
CA PHE A 243 -2.59 12.16 -1.15
C PHE A 243 -3.81 12.92 -1.64
N GLU A 244 -3.91 13.21 -2.94
CA GLU A 244 -5.10 13.81 -3.54
C GLU A 244 -6.21 12.79 -3.79
N ALA A 245 -5.93 11.49 -3.60
CA ALA A 245 -6.82 10.39 -3.94
C ALA A 245 -7.46 10.59 -5.33
N ARG A 246 -6.62 10.88 -6.35
CA ARG A 246 -7.13 11.18 -7.70
C ARG A 246 -7.98 10.02 -8.22
N ARG A 247 -9.16 10.34 -8.78
CA ARG A 247 -10.13 9.34 -9.24
C ARG A 247 -9.64 8.48 -10.39
N MET A 248 -8.71 8.97 -11.21
CA MET A 248 -8.17 8.25 -12.36
C MET A 248 -6.64 8.28 -12.26
N PRO A 249 -6.04 7.33 -11.52
CA PRO A 249 -4.59 7.23 -11.45
C PRO A 249 -4.01 6.88 -12.83
N LYS A 250 -2.78 7.32 -13.09
CA LYS A 250 -2.12 6.99 -14.36
C LYS A 250 -1.80 5.50 -14.41
N GLY A 251 -2.24 4.82 -15.46
CA GLY A 251 -2.07 3.38 -15.60
C GLY A 251 -2.83 2.61 -14.51
N GLU A 252 -4.10 2.96 -14.31
CA GLU A 252 -5.00 2.26 -13.38
C GLU A 252 -5.05 0.76 -13.71
N ALA A 253 -4.78 -0.08 -12.71
CA ALA A 253 -4.95 -1.52 -12.84
C ALA A 253 -6.44 -1.87 -12.79
N VAL A 254 -6.85 -2.76 -13.69
CA VAL A 254 -8.19 -3.36 -13.63
C VAL A 254 -8.21 -4.34 -12.47
N ILE A 255 -9.15 -4.17 -11.54
CA ILE A 255 -9.32 -5.05 -10.37
C ILE A 255 -10.66 -5.76 -10.42
N THR A 256 -10.68 -7.03 -10.02
CA THR A 256 -11.95 -7.77 -9.87
C THR A 256 -12.71 -7.29 -8.64
N ARG A 257 -14.03 -7.30 -8.69
CA ARG A 257 -14.93 -6.99 -7.57
C ARG A 257 -15.38 -8.23 -6.84
N ILE A 258 -15.44 -9.34 -7.55
CA ILE A 258 -15.85 -10.64 -7.03
C ILE A 258 -14.65 -11.58 -6.97
N GLU A 259 -14.72 -12.54 -6.05
CA GLU A 259 -13.79 -13.66 -6.04
C GLU A 259 -14.31 -14.78 -6.94
N GLY A 260 -13.45 -15.60 -7.52
CA GLY A 260 -13.90 -16.67 -8.41
C GLY A 260 -12.82 -17.19 -9.33
N THR A 261 -13.22 -17.88 -10.40
CA THR A 261 -12.30 -18.36 -11.43
C THR A 261 -12.27 -17.36 -12.59
N ALA A 262 -11.08 -16.88 -12.95
CA ALA A 262 -10.88 -15.93 -14.03
C ALA A 262 -10.68 -16.65 -15.37
N HIS A 263 -11.44 -16.24 -16.37
CA HIS A 263 -11.38 -16.71 -17.74
C HIS A 263 -10.98 -15.58 -18.68
N ILE A 264 -9.93 -15.79 -19.47
CA ILE A 264 -9.44 -14.79 -20.42
C ILE A 264 -10.12 -15.01 -21.76
N ILE A 265 -10.92 -14.05 -22.19
CA ILE A 265 -11.64 -14.07 -23.45
C ILE A 265 -10.91 -13.16 -24.44
N GLN A 266 -10.55 -13.71 -25.59
CA GLN A 266 -9.97 -12.94 -26.69
C GLN A 266 -10.96 -12.92 -27.84
N SER A 267 -11.26 -11.74 -28.38
CA SER A 267 -12.22 -11.63 -29.48
C SER A 267 -11.61 -12.16 -30.78
N ASP A 268 -12.29 -13.08 -31.45
CA ASP A 268 -11.88 -13.60 -32.77
C ASP A 268 -11.86 -12.50 -33.85
N ARG A 269 -12.63 -11.41 -33.67
CA ARG A 269 -12.73 -10.30 -34.63
C ARG A 269 -11.68 -9.21 -34.41
N TYR A 270 -11.23 -9.05 -33.17
CA TYR A 270 -10.24 -8.05 -32.78
C TYR A 270 -9.22 -8.71 -31.87
N SER A 271 -8.12 -9.20 -32.44
CA SER A 271 -7.06 -9.90 -31.71
C SER A 271 -6.52 -9.13 -30.51
N ASP A 272 -6.64 -7.81 -30.55
CA ASP A 272 -6.04 -6.94 -29.55
C ASP A 272 -6.99 -6.71 -28.35
N GLN A 273 -8.30 -6.90 -28.53
CA GLN A 273 -9.28 -6.73 -27.46
C GLN A 273 -9.36 -8.00 -26.63
N ARG A 274 -8.97 -7.87 -25.35
CA ARG A 274 -9.06 -8.92 -24.34
C ARG A 274 -10.07 -8.49 -23.30
N SER A 275 -10.92 -9.41 -22.88
CA SER A 275 -11.73 -9.26 -21.67
C SER A 275 -11.40 -10.38 -20.70
N VAL A 276 -11.59 -10.12 -19.41
CA VAL A 276 -11.48 -11.13 -18.37
C VAL A 276 -12.85 -11.29 -17.74
N ARG A 277 -13.37 -12.51 -17.76
CA ARG A 277 -14.61 -12.86 -17.06
C ARG A 277 -14.28 -13.60 -15.79
N VAL A 278 -14.79 -13.15 -14.65
CA VAL A 278 -14.65 -13.84 -13.37
C VAL A 278 -15.98 -14.48 -13.04
N ASP A 279 -15.96 -15.79 -12.80
CA ASP A 279 -17.13 -16.59 -12.46
C ASP A 279 -17.02 -17.06 -10.99
N HIS A 280 -17.93 -16.59 -10.14
CA HIS A 280 -18.09 -17.01 -8.74
C HIS A 280 -19.24 -18.03 -8.65
N SER A 281 -19.01 -19.14 -7.93
CA SER A 281 -20.07 -20.10 -7.61
C SER A 281 -19.92 -20.55 -6.16
N GLU A 282 -20.98 -20.35 -5.38
CA GLU A 282 -21.09 -20.84 -4.01
C GLU A 282 -22.41 -21.57 -3.78
N MET A 283 -22.38 -22.57 -2.90
CA MET A 283 -23.59 -23.28 -2.46
C MET A 283 -24.15 -22.54 -1.25
N VAL A 284 -25.29 -21.88 -1.43
CA VAL A 284 -26.01 -21.18 -0.35
C VAL A 284 -27.15 -22.08 0.12
N SER A 285 -27.50 -21.99 1.40
CA SER A 285 -28.59 -22.76 1.97
C SER A 285 -29.55 -21.88 2.77
N ASP A 286 -30.83 -21.92 2.42
CA ASP A 286 -31.90 -21.29 3.19
C ASP A 286 -32.40 -22.28 4.25
N ALA A 287 -32.35 -21.89 5.52
CA ALA A 287 -32.90 -22.67 6.62
C ALA A 287 -34.31 -22.17 6.99
N TYR A 288 -35.28 -23.07 6.98
CA TYR A 288 -36.67 -22.83 7.36
C TYR A 288 -36.97 -23.59 8.66
N ASP A 289 -37.19 -22.87 9.74
CA ASP A 289 -37.57 -23.45 11.03
C ASP A 289 -39.09 -23.72 11.06
N ILE A 290 -39.48 -24.99 11.22
CA ILE A 290 -40.88 -25.40 11.15
C ILE A 290 -41.44 -25.63 12.56
N PRO A 291 -42.51 -24.91 12.99
CA PRO A 291 -43.12 -25.10 14.29
C PRO A 291 -43.75 -26.50 14.46
N GLU A 292 -43.93 -26.94 15.71
CA GLU A 292 -44.38 -28.30 16.00
C GLU A 292 -45.76 -28.68 15.43
N SER A 293 -46.63 -27.68 15.23
CA SER A 293 -47.99 -27.84 14.72
C SER A 293 -48.09 -27.87 13.19
N TRP A 294 -46.98 -27.70 12.48
CA TRP A 294 -46.94 -27.60 11.02
C TRP A 294 -46.50 -28.92 10.39
N THR A 295 -47.07 -29.25 9.23
CA THR A 295 -46.75 -30.48 8.49
C THR A 295 -45.78 -30.17 7.35
N ILE A 296 -44.63 -30.83 7.34
CA ILE A 296 -43.64 -30.72 6.26
C ILE A 296 -44.22 -31.37 5.01
N SER A 297 -44.26 -30.62 3.91
CA SER A 297 -44.87 -31.05 2.65
C SER A 297 -43.84 -31.49 1.59
N VAL A 298 -42.55 -31.30 1.87
CA VAL A 298 -41.42 -31.65 1.00
C VAL A 298 -40.72 -32.93 1.47
N ALA A 299 -40.17 -33.69 0.53
CA ALA A 299 -39.40 -34.91 0.82
C ALA A 299 -37.93 -34.59 1.07
N ASP A 300 -37.29 -35.36 1.96
CA ASP A 300 -35.85 -35.31 2.18
C ASP A 300 -35.09 -35.76 0.91
N GLU A 301 -33.99 -35.09 0.60
CA GLU A 301 -33.23 -35.19 -0.67
C GLU A 301 -34.02 -34.83 -1.94
N GLY A 302 -35.23 -34.29 -1.82
CA GLY A 302 -36.05 -33.82 -2.93
C GLY A 302 -35.52 -32.52 -3.55
N SER A 303 -36.02 -32.15 -4.74
CA SER A 303 -35.81 -30.83 -5.34
C SER A 303 -37.07 -29.99 -5.21
N VAL A 304 -36.93 -28.72 -4.84
CA VAL A 304 -38.03 -27.74 -4.78
C VAL A 304 -37.77 -26.61 -5.77
N SER A 305 -38.84 -26.08 -6.33
CA SER A 305 -38.84 -24.88 -7.17
C SER A 305 -39.22 -23.65 -6.36
N LEU A 306 -38.85 -22.47 -6.86
CA LEU A 306 -39.30 -21.20 -6.28
C LEU A 306 -40.83 -21.17 -6.18
N GLY A 307 -41.34 -20.94 -4.95
CA GLY A 307 -42.76 -20.90 -4.63
C GLY A 307 -43.37 -22.23 -4.19
N ASP A 308 -42.64 -23.35 -4.24
CA ASP A 308 -43.14 -24.64 -3.76
C ASP A 308 -43.35 -24.61 -2.25
N VAL A 309 -44.39 -25.31 -1.79
CA VAL A 309 -44.80 -25.31 -0.38
C VAL A 309 -43.90 -26.25 0.42
N ILE A 310 -43.11 -25.68 1.32
CA ILE A 310 -42.20 -26.40 2.24
C ILE A 310 -43.00 -26.99 3.41
N ALA A 311 -43.89 -26.20 4.02
CA ALA A 311 -44.68 -26.62 5.18
C ALA A 311 -46.05 -25.94 5.20
N THR A 312 -47.03 -26.62 5.79
CA THR A 312 -48.42 -26.15 5.88
C THR A 312 -48.98 -26.26 7.31
N ALA A 313 -49.78 -25.28 7.71
CA ALA A 313 -50.62 -25.33 8.90
C ALA A 313 -51.95 -24.59 8.66
N GLY A 314 -53.02 -25.35 8.38
CA GLY A 314 -54.32 -24.77 8.04
C GLY A 314 -54.24 -23.96 6.74
N GLU A 315 -54.51 -22.66 6.82
CA GLU A 315 -54.42 -21.73 5.68
C GLU A 315 -53.03 -21.09 5.51
N ALA A 316 -52.12 -21.25 6.48
CA ALA A 316 -50.77 -20.69 6.42
C ALA A 316 -49.78 -21.65 5.76
N THR A 317 -48.95 -21.14 4.85
CA THR A 317 -47.94 -21.93 4.12
C THR A 317 -46.57 -21.23 4.18
N ILE A 318 -45.50 -22.02 4.27
CA ILE A 318 -44.12 -21.57 4.06
C ILE A 318 -43.73 -22.04 2.67
N THR A 319 -43.26 -21.12 1.83
CA THR A 319 -42.84 -21.41 0.45
C THR A 319 -41.34 -21.25 0.29
N ALA A 320 -40.76 -22.00 -0.64
CA ALA A 320 -39.35 -21.91 -0.99
C ALA A 320 -39.04 -20.59 -1.72
N GLN A 321 -38.05 -19.85 -1.23
CA GLN A 321 -37.56 -18.62 -1.87
C GLN A 321 -36.68 -18.91 -3.09
N HIS A 322 -35.99 -20.06 -3.11
CA HIS A 322 -35.05 -20.45 -4.16
C HIS A 322 -35.26 -21.89 -4.62
N THR A 323 -34.94 -22.15 -5.89
CA THR A 323 -34.93 -23.50 -6.47
C THR A 323 -33.67 -24.23 -6.01
N GLY A 324 -33.82 -25.36 -5.33
CA GLY A 324 -32.69 -26.06 -4.71
C GLY A 324 -32.99 -27.49 -4.28
N ARG A 325 -31.98 -28.15 -3.72
CA ARG A 325 -32.13 -29.47 -3.08
C ARG A 325 -32.51 -29.30 -1.61
N VAL A 326 -33.48 -30.08 -1.17
CA VAL A 326 -34.00 -30.11 0.18
C VAL A 326 -33.23 -31.12 1.01
N ARG A 327 -32.84 -30.72 2.21
CA ARG A 327 -32.37 -31.60 3.28
C ARG A 327 -33.16 -31.31 4.54
N ILE A 328 -33.69 -32.34 5.19
CA ILE A 328 -34.47 -32.22 6.41
C ILE A 328 -33.59 -32.61 7.60
N ASP A 329 -33.40 -31.71 8.55
CA ASP A 329 -32.71 -31.99 9.82
C ASP A 329 -33.66 -31.74 11.00
N GLY A 330 -34.33 -32.81 11.44
CA GLY A 330 -35.37 -32.74 12.47
C GLY A 330 -36.59 -31.93 12.02
N ARG A 331 -36.74 -30.70 12.55
CA ARG A 331 -37.80 -29.74 12.16
C ARG A 331 -37.27 -28.53 11.39
N GLN A 332 -36.01 -28.55 10.98
CA GLN A 332 -35.45 -27.55 10.10
C GLN A 332 -35.37 -28.11 8.68
N VAL A 333 -35.94 -27.39 7.72
CA VAL A 333 -35.80 -27.72 6.30
C VAL A 333 -34.77 -26.79 5.69
N ILE A 334 -33.74 -27.38 5.10
CA ILE A 334 -32.62 -26.65 4.50
C ILE A 334 -32.73 -26.80 2.98
N VAL A 335 -32.89 -25.69 2.26
CA VAL A 335 -32.90 -25.67 0.79
C VAL A 335 -31.57 -25.15 0.29
N SER A 336 -30.75 -26.02 -0.28
CA SER A 336 -29.43 -25.68 -0.82
C SER A 336 -29.51 -25.39 -2.32
N TYR A 337 -29.01 -24.24 -2.76
CA TYR A 337 -28.99 -23.80 -4.15
C TYR A 337 -27.61 -23.25 -4.54
N GLU A 338 -27.28 -23.31 -5.83
CA GLU A 338 -26.03 -22.77 -6.36
C GLU A 338 -26.27 -21.29 -6.73
N ASN A 339 -25.56 -20.38 -6.05
CA ASN A 339 -25.53 -18.97 -6.38
C ASN A 339 -24.36 -18.72 -7.34
N ARG A 340 -24.65 -18.21 -8.54
CA ARG A 340 -23.63 -17.89 -9.55
C ARG A 340 -23.62 -16.41 -9.85
N GLU A 341 -22.46 -15.80 -9.72
CA GLU A 341 -22.21 -14.41 -10.10
C GLU A 341 -21.10 -14.36 -11.14
N THR A 342 -21.30 -13.54 -12.17
CA THR A 342 -20.34 -13.38 -13.26
C THR A 342 -20.13 -11.90 -13.53
N GLU A 343 -18.88 -11.44 -13.49
CA GLU A 343 -18.51 -10.10 -13.95
C GLU A 343 -17.47 -10.18 -15.08
N GLU A 344 -17.61 -9.29 -16.07
CA GLU A 344 -16.67 -9.16 -17.19
C GLU A 344 -15.96 -7.81 -17.16
N TYR A 345 -14.65 -7.82 -17.38
CA TYR A 345 -13.78 -6.66 -17.35
C TYR A 345 -13.04 -6.49 -18.68
N ASP A 346 -13.21 -5.32 -19.30
CA ASP A 346 -12.45 -4.94 -20.49
C ASP A 346 -10.99 -4.63 -20.13
N ILE A 347 -10.05 -5.27 -20.81
CA ILE A 347 -8.62 -5.10 -20.57
C ILE A 347 -8.01 -4.23 -21.68
N PRO A 348 -7.43 -3.06 -21.36
CA PRO A 348 -6.75 -2.24 -22.36
C PRO A 348 -5.63 -3.00 -23.07
N THR A 349 -5.46 -2.75 -24.37
CA THR A 349 -4.43 -3.37 -25.22
C THR A 349 -3.01 -3.13 -24.69
N THR A 350 -2.79 -1.97 -24.06
CA THR A 350 -1.51 -1.56 -23.48
C THR A 350 -1.19 -2.20 -22.13
N SER A 351 -2.18 -2.80 -21.47
CA SER A 351 -2.03 -3.35 -20.12
C SER A 351 -1.58 -4.80 -20.17
N ARG A 352 -0.62 -5.17 -19.32
CA ARG A 352 -0.17 -6.56 -19.18
C ARG A 352 -1.03 -7.27 -18.14
N LEU A 353 -1.48 -8.49 -18.44
CA LEU A 353 -2.21 -9.32 -17.49
C LEU A 353 -1.26 -9.92 -16.45
N LEU A 354 -1.71 -9.93 -15.20
CA LEU A 354 -1.03 -10.58 -14.08
C LEU A 354 -1.49 -12.02 -13.86
N ILE A 355 -2.72 -12.32 -14.27
CA ILE A 355 -3.37 -13.62 -14.12
C ILE A 355 -3.23 -14.48 -15.38
N LYS A 356 -3.44 -15.79 -15.23
CA LYS A 356 -3.59 -16.77 -16.29
C LYS A 356 -5.04 -17.24 -16.39
N ASP A 357 -5.38 -17.85 -17.52
CA ASP A 357 -6.69 -18.45 -17.74
C ASP A 357 -6.89 -19.63 -16.78
N GLY A 358 -8.02 -19.61 -16.04
CA GLY A 358 -8.34 -20.58 -15.00
C GLY A 358 -7.77 -20.28 -13.62
N ASP A 359 -7.11 -19.13 -13.41
CA ASP A 359 -6.62 -18.75 -12.08
C ASP A 359 -7.77 -18.39 -11.14
N THR A 360 -7.66 -18.80 -9.87
CA THR A 360 -8.57 -18.35 -8.81
C THR A 360 -8.13 -16.96 -8.33
N VAL A 361 -9.07 -16.02 -8.31
CA VAL A 361 -8.84 -14.63 -7.92
C VAL A 361 -9.70 -14.24 -6.73
N GLU A 362 -9.16 -13.37 -5.87
CA GLU A 362 -9.89 -12.79 -4.73
C GLU A 362 -10.51 -11.43 -5.08
N ALA A 363 -11.58 -11.05 -4.38
CA ALA A 363 -12.19 -9.74 -4.52
C ALA A 363 -11.18 -8.60 -4.27
N GLY A 364 -11.05 -7.69 -5.24
CA GLY A 364 -10.10 -6.58 -5.23
C GLY A 364 -8.65 -6.97 -5.56
N GLN A 365 -8.43 -8.15 -6.15
CA GLN A 365 -7.15 -8.53 -6.75
C GLN A 365 -6.96 -7.84 -8.12
N PRO A 366 -5.77 -7.29 -8.42
CA PRO A 366 -5.49 -6.73 -9.75
C PRO A 366 -5.35 -7.83 -10.80
N LEU A 367 -6.08 -7.66 -11.90
CA LEU A 367 -6.04 -8.49 -13.10
C LEU A 367 -4.90 -8.07 -14.04
N THR A 368 -4.54 -6.78 -14.00
CA THR A 368 -3.48 -6.17 -14.84
C THR A 368 -2.40 -5.49 -14.02
N GLU A 369 -1.21 -5.34 -14.60
CA GLU A 369 -0.17 -4.44 -14.08
C GLU A 369 -0.71 -2.99 -14.08
N GLY A 370 -0.39 -2.24 -13.03
CA GLY A 370 -0.81 -0.85 -12.90
C GLY A 370 -0.96 -0.40 -11.45
N SER A 371 -1.39 0.84 -11.28
CA SER A 371 -1.68 1.45 -9.98
C SER A 371 -3.10 1.12 -9.54
N LEU A 372 -3.31 0.71 -8.29
CA LEU A 372 -4.67 0.55 -7.76
C LEU A 372 -5.30 1.92 -7.51
N ASN A 373 -6.62 1.98 -7.68
CA ASN A 373 -7.41 3.16 -7.37
C ASN A 373 -7.91 3.10 -5.92
N PRO A 374 -7.53 4.05 -5.04
CA PRO A 374 -7.95 4.04 -3.64
C PRO A 374 -9.48 4.01 -3.45
N HIS A 375 -10.24 4.63 -4.35
CA HIS A 375 -11.71 4.63 -4.29
C HIS A 375 -12.29 3.23 -4.51
N THR A 376 -11.71 2.49 -5.46
CA THR A 376 -12.14 1.13 -5.77
C THR A 376 -11.69 0.15 -4.68
N VAL A 377 -10.48 0.33 -4.14
CA VAL A 377 -9.98 -0.44 -2.99
C VAL A 377 -10.87 -0.21 -1.77
N LEU A 378 -11.25 1.04 -1.47
CA LEU A 378 -12.14 1.37 -0.35
C LEU A 378 -13.51 0.72 -0.50
N ARG A 379 -14.08 0.74 -1.71
CA ARG A 379 -15.41 0.16 -1.98
C ARG A 379 -15.43 -1.36 -1.87
N ILE A 380 -14.37 -2.04 -2.28
CA ILE A 380 -14.31 -3.51 -2.32
C ILE A 380 -13.77 -4.08 -1.01
N LYS A 381 -12.60 -3.60 -0.56
CA LYS A 381 -11.88 -4.17 0.59
C LYS A 381 -12.10 -3.40 1.90
N GLY A 382 -12.81 -2.28 1.86
CA GLY A 382 -13.11 -1.46 3.03
C GLY A 382 -11.99 -0.51 3.45
N ARG A 383 -12.22 0.15 4.59
CA ARG A 383 -11.39 1.27 5.08
C ARG A 383 -9.97 0.84 5.43
N ASP A 384 -9.81 -0.26 6.16
CA ASP A 384 -8.50 -0.68 6.68
C ASP A 384 -7.56 -1.10 5.56
N ALA A 385 -8.07 -1.84 4.56
CA ALA A 385 -7.31 -2.21 3.39
C ALA A 385 -6.89 -0.99 2.55
N CYS A 386 -7.78 0.01 2.40
CA CYS A 386 -7.45 1.25 1.71
C CYS A 386 -6.37 2.05 2.44
N ASN A 387 -6.48 2.19 3.76
CA ASN A 387 -5.47 2.87 4.57
C ASN A 387 -4.09 2.19 4.46
N MET A 388 -4.06 0.86 4.55
CA MET A 388 -2.83 0.08 4.40
C MET A 388 -2.25 0.18 2.99
N TYR A 389 -3.09 0.21 1.97
CA TYR A 389 -2.67 0.44 0.59
C TYR A 389 -1.98 1.81 0.43
N LEU A 390 -2.66 2.89 0.85
CA LEU A 390 -2.11 4.26 0.79
C LEU A 390 -0.78 4.37 1.55
N LEU A 391 -0.74 3.83 2.77
CA LEU A 391 0.48 3.84 3.59
C LEU A 391 1.63 3.11 2.88
N THR A 392 1.36 1.91 2.35
CA THR A 392 2.38 1.08 1.69
C THR A 392 2.93 1.75 0.44
N GLU A 393 2.05 2.23 -0.44
CA GLU A 393 2.46 2.90 -1.69
C GLU A 393 3.27 4.17 -1.44
N ILE A 394 2.80 5.03 -0.53
CA ILE A 394 3.51 6.27 -0.21
C ILE A 394 4.87 5.94 0.41
N GLN A 395 4.92 4.98 1.34
CA GLN A 395 6.18 4.56 1.98
C GLN A 395 7.18 3.98 0.98
N GLN A 396 6.71 3.18 0.01
CA GLN A 396 7.57 2.64 -1.05
C GLN A 396 8.24 3.76 -1.85
N VAL A 397 7.52 4.83 -2.17
CA VAL A 397 8.11 5.97 -2.89
C VAL A 397 9.20 6.66 -2.07
N TYR A 398 8.96 6.95 -0.78
CA TYR A 398 9.97 7.58 0.07
C TYR A 398 11.19 6.67 0.31
N ARG A 399 10.98 5.36 0.51
CA ARG A 399 12.09 4.41 0.76
C ARG A 399 12.90 4.09 -0.48
N ALA A 400 12.27 4.02 -1.66
CA ALA A 400 13.00 3.90 -2.92
C ALA A 400 14.03 5.04 -3.10
N GLN A 401 13.80 6.17 -2.44
CA GLN A 401 14.68 7.34 -2.43
C GLN A 401 15.56 7.45 -1.17
N GLY A 402 15.58 6.41 -0.33
CA GLY A 402 16.42 6.33 0.87
C GLY A 402 15.89 7.13 2.07
N GLN A 403 14.64 7.60 2.04
CA GLN A 403 14.01 8.28 3.18
C GLN A 403 13.16 7.29 3.97
N ASN A 404 13.41 7.18 5.27
CA ASN A 404 12.65 6.31 6.17
C ASN A 404 11.81 7.16 7.13
N ILE A 405 10.53 7.31 6.81
CA ILE A 405 9.57 8.06 7.63
C ILE A 405 8.74 7.04 8.42
N ASN A 406 8.44 7.33 9.69
CA ASN A 406 7.62 6.44 10.49
C ASN A 406 6.16 6.46 10.01
N ASP A 407 5.58 5.27 9.87
CA ASP A 407 4.18 4.99 9.52
C ASP A 407 3.17 5.93 10.22
N LYS A 408 3.39 6.29 11.50
CA LYS A 408 2.47 7.14 12.26
C LYS A 408 2.23 8.52 11.63
N HIS A 409 3.20 9.08 10.91
CA HIS A 409 3.04 10.37 10.25
C HIS A 409 2.08 10.26 9.07
N PHE A 410 2.15 9.18 8.29
CA PHE A 410 1.18 8.92 7.21
C PHE A 410 -0.20 8.64 7.79
N GLU A 411 -0.30 7.87 8.86
CA GLU A 411 -1.56 7.57 9.54
C GLU A 411 -2.27 8.84 10.03
N VAL A 412 -1.50 9.83 10.52
CA VAL A 412 -2.05 11.14 10.90
C VAL A 412 -2.67 11.88 9.72
N ILE A 413 -2.01 11.85 8.55
CA ILE A 413 -2.52 12.51 7.34
C ILE A 413 -3.71 11.74 6.75
N VAL A 414 -3.61 10.41 6.61
CA VAL A 414 -4.65 9.55 6.03
C VAL A 414 -5.93 9.51 6.87
N ARG A 415 -5.83 9.80 8.17
CA ARG A 415 -7.01 9.94 9.04
C ARG A 415 -7.92 11.11 8.62
N LYS A 416 -7.35 12.18 8.07
CA LYS A 416 -8.08 13.34 7.55
C LYS A 416 -8.53 13.08 6.13
#